data_AF-A0A1F9PIR6-F1
#
_entry.id   AF-A0A1F9PIR6-F1
#
_cell.length_a   1.000
_cell.length_b   1.000
_cell.length_c   1.000
_cell.angle_alpha   90.00
_cell.angle_beta   90.00
_cell.angle_gamma   90.00
#
_symmetry.space_group_name_H-M   'P 1'
#
loop_
_entity.id
_entity.type
_entity.pdbx_description
1 polymer ?
#
loop_
_entity_poly.entity_id
_entity_poly.type
_entity_poly.pdbx_seq_one_letter_code
_entity_poly.pdbx_strand_id
1 'polypeptide(L)'
;MDLDRFHAAHEAFLRHMEANAPKGELFVSFDHPFIQSDEVEYKRLVVARGHNALQLSEWGTWAKQTGLILESVRRACSPAVSANLLEHRFGTSGSYKALYRVKTDQEIGLLETRLYDFFLGGTMSRAAFAPRFDQFAGYLRDARLGSNWAFVAYLAFLADHRRYFPILPSQFDKLLDYYGLGGRLSGRVEWQRYALLLELAEDLKAELGEYGPVEMIGVQSYMWVVSGLLRDGKVEDAPTYEVVDYQGELGRRQRSAAENERIGLKGERHVESEERKKLHGGGRSDLASRVRLVSTDPSLGYDVLSFAINGKEIHVEVKTTTRSRVADAGFYLTSYEMSVAAIDSLWRIYRVCEIDVEPSIQDLGNIVMNPVVGWTIEPSTWRISPAQDSHVAG
;
A
#
# COMPACT_ATOMS: atom_id res chain seq x y z
N MET A 1 -10.06 8.09 1.50
CA MET A 1 -10.62 8.62 0.24
C MET A 1 -12.13 8.87 0.37
N ASP A 2 -12.70 9.90 -0.28
CA ASP A 2 -14.16 10.12 -0.39
C ASP A 2 -14.79 9.11 -1.38
N LEU A 3 -15.69 8.25 -0.89
CA LEU A 3 -16.27 7.14 -1.67
C LEU A 3 -17.30 7.61 -2.71
N ASP A 4 -18.05 8.67 -2.45
CA ASP A 4 -19.02 9.19 -3.42
C ASP A 4 -18.27 9.76 -4.64
N ARG A 5 -17.16 10.45 -4.38
CA ARG A 5 -16.26 10.93 -5.42
C ARG A 5 -15.58 9.77 -6.17
N PHE A 6 -15.22 8.69 -5.46
CA PHE A 6 -14.71 7.48 -6.12
C PHE A 6 -15.74 6.91 -7.09
N HIS A 7 -16.99 6.72 -6.68
CA HIS A 7 -18.03 6.17 -7.57
C HIS A 7 -18.24 7.04 -8.81
N ALA A 8 -18.34 8.36 -8.66
CA ALA A 8 -18.49 9.27 -9.80
C ALA A 8 -17.29 9.19 -10.77
N ALA A 9 -16.07 9.15 -10.24
CA ALA A 9 -14.86 8.96 -11.04
C ALA A 9 -14.80 7.58 -11.70
N HIS A 10 -15.27 6.55 -11.00
CA HIS A 10 -15.27 5.18 -11.47
C HIS A 10 -16.31 4.97 -12.58
N GLU A 11 -17.51 5.54 -12.47
CA GLU A 11 -18.49 5.53 -13.55
C GLU A 11 -17.98 6.24 -14.80
N ALA A 12 -17.30 7.37 -14.64
CA ALA A 12 -16.63 8.04 -15.75
C ALA A 12 -15.53 7.16 -16.38
N PHE A 13 -14.76 6.44 -15.55
CA PHE A 13 -13.78 5.47 -16.01
C PHE A 13 -14.45 4.31 -16.79
N LEU A 14 -15.51 3.70 -16.29
CA LEU A 14 -16.22 2.62 -16.98
C LEU A 14 -16.78 3.05 -18.34
N ARG A 15 -17.41 4.24 -18.39
CA ARG A 15 -17.87 4.84 -19.66
C ARG A 15 -16.71 5.07 -20.63
N HIS A 16 -15.56 5.52 -20.12
CA HIS A 16 -14.36 5.69 -20.93
C HIS A 16 -13.83 4.36 -21.47
N MET A 17 -13.81 3.32 -20.63
CA MET A 17 -13.38 1.98 -21.04
C MET A 17 -14.27 1.42 -22.13
N GLU A 18 -15.60 1.44 -21.96
CA GLU A 18 -16.56 0.94 -22.96
C GLU A 18 -16.47 1.71 -24.28
N ALA A 19 -16.38 3.04 -24.24
CA ALA A 19 -16.32 3.88 -25.44
C ALA A 19 -15.06 3.65 -26.30
N ASN A 20 -13.96 3.20 -25.70
CA ASN A 20 -12.70 2.97 -26.39
C ASN A 20 -12.36 1.47 -26.56
N ALA A 21 -13.15 0.59 -25.95
CA ALA A 21 -13.00 -0.84 -26.10
C ALA A 21 -13.26 -1.27 -27.55
N PRO A 22 -12.46 -2.20 -28.11
CA PRO A 22 -12.83 -2.89 -29.33
C PRO A 22 -14.23 -3.50 -29.16
N LYS A 23 -15.19 -3.10 -29.99
CA LYS A 23 -16.60 -3.57 -29.96
C LYS A 23 -17.41 -3.22 -28.70
N GLY A 24 -16.98 -2.27 -27.88
CA GLY A 24 -17.74 -1.85 -26.69
C GLY A 24 -17.77 -2.90 -25.58
N GLU A 25 -16.69 -3.67 -25.43
CA GLU A 25 -16.54 -4.61 -24.31
C GLU A 25 -16.57 -3.86 -22.97
N LEU A 26 -17.23 -4.46 -21.97
CA LEU A 26 -17.33 -3.90 -20.62
C LEU A 26 -16.03 -4.16 -19.84
N PHE A 27 -15.67 -3.23 -18.97
CA PHE A 27 -14.56 -3.42 -18.04
C PHE A 27 -14.95 -4.38 -16.91
N VAL A 28 -14.40 -5.59 -16.95
CA VAL A 28 -14.64 -6.64 -15.94
C VAL A 28 -13.37 -7.08 -15.21
N SER A 29 -12.20 -6.70 -15.71
CA SER A 29 -10.90 -6.91 -15.07
C SER A 29 -9.85 -5.99 -15.66
N PHE A 30 -8.69 -5.89 -15.00
CA PHE A 30 -7.53 -5.19 -15.56
C PHE A 30 -6.92 -5.89 -16.77
N ASP A 31 -7.35 -7.11 -17.12
CA ASP A 31 -6.97 -7.78 -18.38
C ASP A 31 -7.76 -7.27 -19.60
N HIS A 32 -8.61 -6.24 -19.40
CA HIS A 32 -9.35 -5.60 -20.47
C HIS A 32 -8.41 -5.11 -21.61
N PRO A 33 -8.66 -5.47 -22.89
CA PRO A 33 -7.72 -5.22 -23.99
C PRO A 33 -7.32 -3.75 -24.14
N PHE A 34 -8.27 -2.83 -23.99
CA PHE A 34 -8.00 -1.39 -24.14
C PHE A 34 -7.02 -0.87 -23.07
N ILE A 35 -7.25 -1.12 -21.77
CA ILE A 35 -6.33 -0.62 -20.73
C ILE A 35 -4.97 -1.30 -20.81
N GLN A 36 -4.95 -2.58 -21.23
CA GLN A 36 -3.71 -3.32 -21.44
C GLN A 36 -2.86 -2.62 -22.52
N SER A 37 -3.43 -2.38 -23.69
CA SER A 37 -2.72 -1.72 -24.79
C SER A 37 -2.36 -0.26 -24.52
N ASP A 38 -3.26 0.48 -23.88
CA ASP A 38 -3.14 1.94 -23.75
C ASP A 38 -2.25 2.32 -22.57
N GLU A 39 -2.38 1.61 -21.44
CA GLU A 39 -1.80 2.06 -20.18
C GLU A 39 -0.93 1.04 -19.44
N VAL A 40 -1.10 -0.27 -19.62
CA VAL A 40 -0.42 -1.27 -18.77
C VAL A 40 0.79 -1.93 -19.44
N GLU A 41 0.64 -2.46 -20.66
CA GLU A 41 1.66 -3.30 -21.30
C GLU A 41 2.99 -2.56 -21.52
N TYR A 42 2.93 -1.31 -21.99
CA TYR A 42 4.15 -0.55 -22.23
C TYR A 42 4.91 -0.26 -20.93
N LYS A 43 4.22 -0.05 -19.80
CA LYS A 43 4.86 0.17 -18.49
C LYS A 43 5.56 -1.09 -18.00
N ARG A 44 4.96 -2.28 -18.22
CA ARG A 44 5.62 -3.57 -17.94
C ARG A 44 6.87 -3.76 -18.81
N LEU A 45 6.80 -3.41 -20.09
CA LEU A 45 7.97 -3.43 -20.98
C LEU A 45 9.06 -2.46 -20.52
N VAL A 46 8.69 -1.27 -20.02
CA VAL A 46 9.64 -0.31 -19.45
C VAL A 46 10.36 -0.89 -18.23
N VAL A 47 9.64 -1.58 -17.33
CA VAL A 47 10.27 -2.27 -16.18
C VAL A 47 11.27 -3.31 -16.65
N ALA A 48 10.86 -4.20 -17.56
CA ALA A 48 11.72 -5.27 -18.05
C ALA A 48 13.00 -4.73 -18.74
N ARG A 49 12.84 -3.72 -19.62
CA ARG A 49 13.96 -3.06 -20.30
C ARG A 49 14.82 -2.26 -19.33
N GLY A 50 14.22 -1.58 -18.36
CA GLY A 50 14.89 -0.82 -17.32
C GLY A 50 15.78 -1.71 -16.45
N HIS A 51 15.26 -2.86 -16.00
CA HIS A 51 16.03 -3.85 -15.24
C HIS A 51 17.21 -4.40 -16.04
N ASN A 52 17.01 -4.72 -17.32
CA ASN A 52 18.08 -5.15 -18.22
C ASN A 52 19.14 -4.05 -18.44
N ALA A 53 18.73 -2.79 -18.53
CA ALA A 53 19.65 -1.67 -18.67
C ALA A 53 20.48 -1.38 -17.40
N LEU A 54 19.82 -1.46 -16.23
CA LEU A 54 20.42 -1.18 -14.92
C LEU A 54 21.41 -2.27 -14.49
N GLN A 55 21.05 -3.55 -14.63
CA GLN A 55 21.87 -4.69 -14.19
C GLN A 55 22.31 -4.54 -12.72
N LEU A 56 21.35 -4.32 -11.82
CA LEU A 56 21.62 -4.01 -10.41
C LEU A 56 22.51 -5.05 -9.70
N SER A 57 22.52 -6.31 -10.15
CA SER A 57 23.42 -7.35 -9.63
C SER A 57 24.90 -7.02 -9.82
N GLU A 58 25.26 -6.28 -10.86
CA GLU A 58 26.64 -5.93 -11.19
C GLU A 58 27.16 -4.72 -10.40
N TRP A 59 26.26 -3.95 -9.78
CA TRP A 59 26.59 -2.66 -9.17
C TRP A 59 27.59 -2.78 -8.02
N GLY A 60 27.61 -3.90 -7.30
CA GLY A 60 28.62 -4.16 -6.26
C GLY A 60 30.06 -4.22 -6.82
N THR A 61 30.22 -4.70 -8.05
CA THR A 61 31.50 -4.69 -8.75
C THR A 61 31.75 -3.34 -9.42
N TRP A 62 30.73 -2.79 -10.08
CA TRP A 62 30.83 -1.52 -10.83
C TRP A 62 31.09 -0.31 -9.93
N ALA A 63 30.69 -0.33 -8.66
CA ALA A 63 30.98 0.73 -7.70
C ALA A 63 32.49 1.00 -7.51
N LYS A 64 33.37 0.08 -7.96
CA LYS A 64 34.84 0.23 -7.95
C LYS A 64 35.39 0.99 -9.16
N GLN A 65 34.57 1.25 -10.18
CA GLN A 65 34.97 1.91 -11.40
C GLN A 65 33.98 3.03 -11.76
N THR A 66 34.46 4.27 -11.69
CA THR A 66 33.66 5.47 -11.99
C THR A 66 33.07 5.42 -13.41
N GLY A 67 31.78 5.73 -13.50
CA GLY A 67 31.03 5.92 -14.75
C GLY A 67 30.16 4.75 -15.19
N LEU A 68 30.38 3.53 -14.68
CA LEU A 68 29.61 2.34 -15.09
C LEU A 68 28.16 2.39 -14.60
N ILE A 69 27.94 2.76 -13.34
CA ILE A 69 26.60 2.92 -12.76
C ILE A 69 25.88 4.05 -13.50
N LEU A 70 26.55 5.18 -13.71
CA LEU A 70 25.98 6.33 -14.42
C LEU A 70 25.53 5.93 -15.83
N GLU A 71 26.33 5.18 -16.57
CA GLU A 71 25.99 4.75 -17.93
C GLU A 71 24.81 3.76 -17.94
N SER A 72 24.75 2.84 -16.96
CA SER A 72 23.59 1.95 -16.81
C SER A 72 22.29 2.72 -16.58
N VAL A 73 22.31 3.76 -15.75
CA VAL A 73 21.14 4.60 -15.46
C VAL A 73 20.78 5.48 -16.65
N ARG A 74 21.76 5.98 -17.42
CA ARG A 74 21.52 6.68 -18.69
C ARG A 74 20.80 5.80 -19.70
N ARG A 75 21.23 4.54 -19.86
CA ARG A 75 20.53 3.57 -20.72
C ARG A 75 19.10 3.34 -20.25
N ALA A 76 18.90 3.16 -18.94
CA ALA A 76 17.58 2.97 -18.36
C ALA A 76 16.64 4.18 -18.56
N CYS A 77 17.18 5.40 -18.52
CA CYS A 77 16.41 6.63 -18.75
C CYS A 77 16.28 7.01 -20.23
N SER A 78 16.89 6.25 -21.15
CA SER A 78 16.84 6.57 -22.58
C SER A 78 15.42 6.48 -23.15
N PRO A 79 15.11 7.16 -24.26
CA PRO A 79 13.80 7.07 -24.91
C PRO A 79 13.39 5.64 -25.27
N ALA A 80 14.35 4.79 -25.67
CA ALA A 80 14.10 3.40 -26.06
C ALA A 80 13.64 2.52 -24.89
N VAL A 81 14.00 2.90 -23.66
CA VAL A 81 13.70 2.14 -22.44
C VAL A 81 12.53 2.75 -21.68
N SER A 82 12.56 4.05 -21.41
CA SER A 82 11.59 4.72 -20.54
C SER A 82 10.30 5.16 -21.25
N ALA A 83 10.25 5.11 -22.58
CA ALA A 83 9.09 5.49 -23.38
C ALA A 83 8.55 6.87 -22.93
N ASN A 84 7.24 7.02 -22.77
CA ASN A 84 6.62 8.30 -22.39
C ASN A 84 6.63 8.56 -20.87
N LEU A 85 7.26 7.70 -20.05
CA LEU A 85 7.35 7.90 -18.60
C LEU A 85 8.35 8.99 -18.20
N LEU A 86 9.22 9.41 -19.13
CA LEU A 86 10.12 10.54 -18.96
C LEU A 86 10.01 11.52 -20.13
N GLU A 87 10.25 12.79 -19.86
CA GLU A 87 10.36 13.80 -20.90
C GLU A 87 11.76 13.76 -21.54
N HIS A 88 11.80 13.45 -22.83
CA HIS A 88 13.01 13.33 -23.61
C HIS A 88 13.39 14.66 -24.25
N ARG A 89 14.32 15.37 -23.64
CA ARG A 89 15.02 16.49 -24.29
C ARG A 89 16.51 16.25 -24.14
N PHE A 90 17.25 16.33 -25.25
CA PHE A 90 18.70 16.10 -25.23
C PHE A 90 19.44 17.19 -24.44
N GLY A 91 20.58 16.82 -23.82
CA GLY A 91 21.49 17.74 -23.14
C GLY A 91 21.06 18.13 -21.72
N THR A 92 21.02 19.43 -21.42
CA THR A 92 20.75 19.98 -20.07
C THR A 92 19.25 20.22 -19.79
N SER A 93 18.39 19.64 -20.62
CA SER A 93 16.93 19.74 -20.60
C SER A 93 16.29 18.35 -20.39
N GLY A 94 15.00 18.27 -20.07
CA GLY A 94 14.31 16.98 -19.85
C GLY A 94 14.37 16.47 -18.39
N SER A 95 13.66 15.38 -18.11
CA SER A 95 13.44 14.90 -16.73
C SER A 95 14.73 14.44 -16.06
N TYR A 96 15.61 13.76 -16.80
CA TYR A 96 16.80 13.06 -16.28
C TYR A 96 18.13 13.79 -16.58
N LYS A 97 18.07 15.11 -16.81
CA LYS A 97 19.23 15.97 -17.12
C LYS A 97 20.36 15.91 -16.08
N ALA A 98 20.08 15.51 -14.85
CA ALA A 98 21.07 15.34 -13.80
C ALA A 98 22.20 14.38 -14.24
N LEU A 99 21.88 13.35 -15.01
CA LEU A 99 22.82 12.36 -15.52
C LEU A 99 23.85 12.92 -16.51
N TYR A 100 23.62 14.11 -17.07
CA TYR A 100 24.50 14.75 -18.07
C TYR A 100 25.11 16.06 -17.57
N ARG A 101 24.80 16.47 -16.34
CA ARG A 101 25.34 17.70 -15.73
C ARG A 101 26.61 17.47 -14.92
N VAL A 102 26.86 16.24 -14.48
CA VAL A 102 28.14 15.83 -13.89
C VAL A 102 29.21 15.72 -14.98
N LYS A 103 30.40 16.28 -14.75
CA LYS A 103 31.48 16.34 -15.77
C LYS A 103 32.81 15.78 -15.29
N THR A 104 33.11 15.90 -14.00
CA THR A 104 34.36 15.42 -13.40
C THR A 104 34.17 14.03 -12.80
N ASP A 105 35.24 13.24 -12.68
CA ASP A 105 35.20 11.93 -12.03
C ASP A 105 34.69 12.01 -10.58
N GLN A 106 34.99 13.11 -9.88
CA GLN A 106 34.49 13.36 -8.53
C GLN A 106 32.96 13.54 -8.52
N GLU A 107 32.42 14.37 -9.41
CA GLU A 107 30.97 14.59 -9.52
C GLU A 107 30.23 13.31 -9.96
N ILE A 108 30.83 12.55 -10.88
CA ILE A 108 30.29 11.27 -11.35
C ILE A 108 30.27 10.28 -10.18
N GLY A 109 31.39 10.08 -9.48
CA GLY A 109 31.48 9.16 -8.35
C GLY A 109 30.52 9.50 -7.22
N LEU A 110 30.31 10.80 -6.92
CA LEU A 110 29.32 11.23 -5.95
C LEU A 110 27.89 10.90 -6.39
N LEU A 111 27.53 11.15 -7.66
CA LEU A 111 26.22 10.79 -8.18
C LEU A 111 26.01 9.27 -8.17
N GLU A 112 27.01 8.50 -8.58
CA GLU A 112 26.96 7.03 -8.56
C GLU A 112 26.79 6.47 -7.15
N THR A 113 27.48 7.04 -6.16
CA THR A 113 27.28 6.67 -4.75
C THR A 113 25.83 6.91 -4.31
N ARG A 114 25.26 8.05 -4.69
CA ARG A 114 23.87 8.39 -4.35
C ARG A 114 22.85 7.51 -5.08
N LEU A 115 23.13 7.13 -6.33
CA LEU A 115 22.32 6.17 -7.07
C LEU A 115 22.41 4.77 -6.45
N TYR A 116 23.62 4.34 -6.07
CA TYR A 116 23.84 3.05 -5.41
C TYR A 116 23.03 2.96 -4.12
N ASP A 117 23.10 3.96 -3.24
CA ASP A 117 22.31 3.99 -2.01
C ASP A 117 20.80 3.98 -2.30
N PHE A 118 20.35 4.76 -3.28
CA PHE A 118 18.94 4.81 -3.67
C PHE A 118 18.41 3.42 -4.05
N PHE A 119 19.12 2.66 -4.89
CA PHE A 119 18.68 1.34 -5.35
C PHE A 119 18.99 0.20 -4.36
N LEU A 120 20.17 0.20 -3.74
CA LEU A 120 20.72 -0.96 -3.03
C LEU A 120 21.04 -0.70 -1.55
N GLY A 121 20.84 0.53 -1.04
CA GLY A 121 21.12 0.91 0.34
C GLY A 121 20.16 0.37 1.42
N GLY A 122 19.30 -0.59 1.10
CA GLY A 122 18.34 -1.19 2.06
C GLY A 122 17.09 -1.78 1.40
N THR A 123 16.14 -2.22 2.23
CA THR A 123 14.87 -2.81 1.76
C THR A 123 13.96 -1.76 1.11
N MET A 124 13.08 -2.19 0.20
CA MET A 124 12.11 -1.32 -0.48
C MET A 124 10.84 -1.08 0.35
N SER A 125 10.89 -1.21 1.69
CA SER A 125 9.75 -0.83 2.52
C SER A 125 9.64 0.70 2.55
N ARG A 126 8.43 1.25 2.67
CA ARG A 126 8.22 2.71 2.69
C ARG A 126 9.08 3.39 3.76
N ALA A 127 9.18 2.81 4.96
CA ALA A 127 9.98 3.36 6.06
C ALA A 127 11.49 3.38 5.75
N ALA A 128 12.03 2.34 5.10
CA ALA A 128 13.46 2.26 4.77
C ALA A 128 13.81 3.04 3.50
N PHE A 129 12.88 3.17 2.55
CA PHE A 129 13.11 3.85 1.28
C PHE A 129 12.92 5.37 1.37
N ALA A 130 12.01 5.85 2.23
CA ALA A 130 11.75 7.27 2.47
C ALA A 130 13.01 8.13 2.65
N PRO A 131 13.91 7.84 3.62
CA PRO A 131 15.11 8.65 3.82
C PRO A 131 16.05 8.59 2.62
N ARG A 132 16.11 7.48 1.89
CA ARG A 132 16.96 7.32 0.69
C ARG A 132 16.43 8.15 -0.48
N PHE A 133 15.12 8.16 -0.64
CA PHE A 133 14.43 9.01 -1.61
C PHE A 133 14.75 10.49 -1.36
N ASP A 134 14.57 10.96 -0.13
CA ASP A 134 14.82 12.36 0.25
C ASP A 134 16.30 12.74 0.17
N GLN A 135 17.21 11.84 0.56
CA GLN A 135 18.65 12.06 0.42
C GLN A 135 19.07 12.22 -1.03
N PHE A 136 18.55 11.37 -1.93
CA PHE A 136 18.84 11.48 -3.36
C PHE A 136 18.25 12.75 -3.96
N ALA A 137 16.96 13.01 -3.72
CA ALA A 137 16.29 14.22 -4.19
C ALA A 137 16.94 15.50 -3.65
N GLY A 138 17.38 15.49 -2.39
CA GLY A 138 18.13 16.55 -1.74
C GLY A 138 19.49 16.79 -2.38
N TYR A 139 20.27 15.72 -2.59
CA TYR A 139 21.56 15.80 -3.29
C TYR A 139 21.42 16.45 -4.67
N LEU A 140 20.45 16.02 -5.50
CA LEU A 140 20.24 16.59 -6.84
C LEU A 140 19.93 18.10 -6.80
N ARG A 141 19.24 18.56 -5.76
CA ARG A 141 18.91 19.97 -5.54
C ARG A 141 20.15 20.74 -5.09
N ASP A 142 20.84 20.25 -4.07
CA ASP A 142 21.94 20.94 -3.42
C ASP A 142 23.16 21.03 -4.37
N ALA A 143 23.39 20.00 -5.19
CA ALA A 143 24.37 19.98 -6.27
C ALA A 143 23.91 20.71 -7.55
N ARG A 144 22.72 21.35 -7.56
CA ARG A 144 22.14 22.08 -8.70
C ARG A 144 21.99 21.25 -10.00
N LEU A 145 21.92 19.93 -9.86
CA LEU A 145 21.71 18.99 -10.97
C LEU A 145 20.26 19.00 -11.47
N GLY A 146 19.33 19.44 -10.63
CA GLY A 146 17.92 19.57 -10.94
C GLY A 146 17.14 18.35 -10.44
N SER A 147 16.58 18.49 -9.24
CA SER A 147 15.70 17.49 -8.64
C SER A 147 14.33 17.54 -9.33
N ASN A 148 13.99 16.48 -10.07
CA ASN A 148 12.81 16.41 -10.92
C ASN A 148 11.92 15.23 -10.52
N TRP A 149 10.62 15.50 -10.35
CA TRP A 149 9.64 14.51 -9.93
C TRP A 149 9.59 13.27 -10.81
N ALA A 150 9.46 13.45 -12.13
CA ALA A 150 9.34 12.35 -13.07
C ALA A 150 10.59 11.46 -13.01
N PHE A 151 11.78 12.06 -12.91
CA PHE A 151 13.02 11.30 -12.83
C PHE A 151 13.15 10.51 -11.53
N VAL A 152 12.94 11.13 -10.37
CA VAL A 152 13.11 10.43 -9.08
C VAL A 152 12.03 9.36 -8.88
N ALA A 153 10.77 9.65 -9.24
CA ALA A 153 9.68 8.66 -9.19
C ALA A 153 9.89 7.50 -10.18
N TYR A 154 10.44 7.78 -11.38
CA TYR A 154 10.80 6.74 -12.33
C TYR A 154 11.90 5.81 -11.81
N LEU A 155 12.93 6.34 -11.15
CA LEU A 155 13.93 5.50 -10.51
C LEU A 155 13.33 4.65 -9.39
N ALA A 156 12.42 5.21 -8.57
CA ALA A 156 11.71 4.44 -7.55
C ALA A 156 10.87 3.31 -8.18
N PHE A 157 10.18 3.59 -9.28
CA PHE A 157 9.44 2.59 -10.05
C PHE A 157 10.33 1.46 -10.58
N LEU A 158 11.52 1.78 -11.11
CA LEU A 158 12.48 0.75 -11.52
C LEU A 158 13.06 -0.02 -10.32
N ALA A 159 13.20 0.61 -9.15
CA ALA A 159 13.69 -0.05 -7.95
C ALA A 159 12.69 -1.10 -7.44
N ASP A 160 11.39 -0.78 -7.39
CA ASP A 160 10.32 -1.72 -7.06
C ASP A 160 8.97 -1.31 -7.65
N HIS A 161 8.66 -1.81 -8.84
CA HIS A 161 7.41 -1.55 -9.56
C HIS A 161 6.15 -2.11 -8.88
N ARG A 162 6.31 -2.96 -7.85
CA ARG A 162 5.18 -3.49 -7.07
C ARG A 162 4.73 -2.52 -5.99
N ARG A 163 5.60 -1.57 -5.59
CA ARG A 163 5.37 -0.63 -4.48
C ARG A 163 5.36 0.83 -4.92
N TYR A 164 6.07 1.15 -5.98
CA TYR A 164 6.29 2.50 -6.46
C TYR A 164 5.87 2.62 -7.93
N PHE A 165 5.56 3.83 -8.39
CA PHE A 165 5.11 4.07 -9.75
C PHE A 165 5.55 5.46 -10.26
N PRO A 166 5.70 5.64 -11.58
CA PRO A 166 6.13 6.93 -12.13
C PRO A 166 5.04 7.98 -11.96
N ILE A 167 5.44 9.26 -11.81
CA ILE A 167 4.50 10.36 -11.63
C ILE A 167 4.83 11.54 -12.53
N LEU A 168 3.78 12.16 -13.08
CA LEU A 168 3.81 13.47 -13.71
C LEU A 168 2.98 14.46 -12.87
N PRO A 169 3.60 15.34 -12.07
CA PRO A 169 2.93 16.05 -10.96
C PRO A 169 1.67 16.83 -11.31
N SER A 170 1.64 17.51 -12.46
CA SER A 170 0.51 18.35 -12.85
C SER A 170 -0.79 17.57 -13.07
N GLN A 171 -0.70 16.27 -13.32
CA GLN A 171 -1.87 15.42 -13.47
C GLN A 171 -2.40 14.98 -12.11
N PHE A 172 -1.51 14.50 -11.25
CA PHE A 172 -1.88 13.90 -9.98
C PHE A 172 -2.30 14.91 -8.90
N ASP A 173 -1.93 16.18 -9.00
CA ASP A 173 -2.47 17.24 -8.11
C ASP A 173 -4.01 17.31 -8.20
N LYS A 174 -4.58 17.17 -9.40
CA LYS A 174 -6.03 17.19 -9.59
C LYS A 174 -6.72 16.02 -8.91
N LEU A 175 -6.09 14.84 -8.90
CA LEU A 175 -6.62 13.67 -8.19
C LEU A 175 -6.63 13.91 -6.68
N LEU A 176 -5.55 14.46 -6.12
CA LEU A 176 -5.48 14.74 -4.68
C LEU A 176 -6.56 15.75 -4.25
N ASP A 177 -6.73 16.83 -5.02
CA ASP A 177 -7.78 17.82 -4.80
C ASP A 177 -9.17 17.18 -4.93
N TYR A 178 -9.38 16.38 -5.98
CA TYR A 178 -10.65 15.70 -6.23
C TYR A 178 -11.00 14.72 -5.11
N TYR A 179 -10.06 13.97 -4.53
CA TYR A 179 -10.37 13.07 -3.42
C TYR A 179 -10.33 13.72 -2.03
N GLY A 180 -10.12 15.03 -1.96
CA GLY A 180 -10.14 15.79 -0.70
C GLY A 180 -8.98 15.43 0.25
N LEU A 181 -7.89 14.86 -0.27
CA LEU A 181 -6.77 14.39 0.56
C LEU A 181 -5.85 15.53 1.04
N GLY A 182 -6.04 16.74 0.52
CA GLY A 182 -5.20 17.90 0.84
C GLY A 182 -3.76 17.72 0.37
N GLY A 183 -2.99 18.81 0.39
CA GLY A 183 -1.60 18.81 -0.08
C GLY A 183 -1.47 18.96 -1.60
N ARG A 184 -0.23 19.10 -2.07
CA ARG A 184 0.12 19.18 -3.49
C ARG A 184 1.39 18.39 -3.73
N LEU A 185 1.45 17.69 -4.85
CA LEU A 185 2.69 17.13 -5.37
C LEU A 185 3.55 18.22 -6.02
N SER A 186 2.94 19.19 -6.70
CA SER A 186 3.69 20.34 -7.25
C SER A 186 4.51 21.05 -6.17
N GLY A 187 5.79 21.26 -6.49
CA GLY A 187 6.77 21.78 -5.54
C GLY A 187 8.04 20.95 -5.51
N ARG A 188 8.67 20.90 -4.34
CA ARG A 188 9.90 20.14 -4.12
C ARG A 188 9.64 18.63 -4.19
N VAL A 189 10.63 17.90 -4.72
CA VAL A 189 10.63 16.43 -4.71
C VAL A 189 10.94 15.97 -3.30
N GLU A 190 9.92 15.47 -2.61
CA GLU A 190 9.96 15.10 -1.18
C GLU A 190 9.12 13.84 -0.97
N TRP A 191 9.62 12.91 -0.17
CA TRP A 191 8.96 11.63 0.09
C TRP A 191 7.55 11.82 0.63
N GLN A 192 7.34 12.75 1.56
CA GLN A 192 6.03 13.01 2.17
C GLN A 192 4.95 13.29 1.11
N ARG A 193 5.29 14.03 0.05
CA ARG A 193 4.34 14.33 -1.04
C ARG A 193 4.11 13.12 -1.93
N TYR A 194 5.15 12.31 -2.18
CA TYR A 194 5.01 11.08 -2.93
C TYR A 194 4.14 10.06 -2.17
N ALA A 195 4.34 9.95 -0.85
CA ALA A 195 3.62 9.04 0.02
C ALA A 195 2.11 9.29 0.00
N LEU A 196 1.65 10.55 -0.09
CA LEU A 196 0.21 10.88 -0.25
C LEU A 196 -0.40 10.20 -1.49
N LEU A 197 0.32 10.16 -2.61
CA LEU A 197 -0.16 9.47 -3.81
C LEU A 197 -0.10 7.96 -3.67
N LEU A 198 0.93 7.44 -2.99
CA LEU A 198 1.01 6.02 -2.69
C LEU A 198 -0.10 5.58 -1.72
N GLU A 199 -0.56 6.45 -0.82
CA GLU A 199 -1.71 6.21 0.07
C GLU A 199 -3.02 6.22 -0.71
N LEU A 200 -3.24 7.23 -1.57
CA LEU A 200 -4.39 7.24 -2.47
C LEU A 200 -4.43 5.99 -3.36
N ALA A 201 -3.28 5.54 -3.87
CA ALA A 201 -3.20 4.33 -4.67
C ALA A 201 -3.61 3.08 -3.89
N GLU A 202 -3.23 2.93 -2.61
CA GLU A 202 -3.68 1.78 -1.81
C GLU A 202 -5.18 1.85 -1.50
N ASP A 203 -5.71 3.04 -1.20
CA ASP A 203 -7.16 3.25 -1.03
C ASP A 203 -7.92 2.83 -2.30
N LEU A 204 -7.46 3.29 -3.47
CA LEU A 204 -8.04 2.93 -4.76
C LEU A 204 -7.88 1.44 -5.08
N LYS A 205 -6.74 0.84 -4.73
CA LYS A 205 -6.48 -0.59 -4.93
C LYS A 205 -7.52 -1.44 -4.20
N ALA A 206 -7.90 -1.05 -3.00
CA ALA A 206 -8.90 -1.75 -2.21
C ALA A 206 -10.27 -1.72 -2.89
N GLU A 207 -10.70 -0.55 -3.36
CA GLU A 207 -11.98 -0.40 -4.07
C GLU A 207 -11.98 -1.14 -5.42
N LEU A 208 -10.88 -1.03 -6.18
CA LEU A 208 -10.72 -1.70 -7.48
C LEU A 208 -10.55 -3.22 -7.37
N GLY A 209 -10.39 -3.75 -6.16
CA GLY A 209 -10.28 -5.18 -5.90
C GLY A 209 -11.48 -5.99 -6.37
N GLU A 210 -12.63 -5.35 -6.60
CA GLU A 210 -13.81 -6.00 -7.21
C GLU A 210 -13.55 -6.56 -8.62
N TYR A 211 -12.56 -6.01 -9.33
CA TYR A 211 -12.13 -6.42 -10.66
C TYR A 211 -11.02 -7.49 -10.64
N GLY A 212 -10.82 -8.11 -9.48
CA GLY A 212 -9.77 -9.09 -9.21
C GLY A 212 -8.45 -8.46 -8.72
N PRO A 213 -7.39 -9.27 -8.57
CA PRO A 213 -6.10 -8.78 -8.12
C PRO A 213 -5.53 -7.71 -9.05
N VAL A 214 -5.33 -6.50 -8.53
CA VAL A 214 -4.77 -5.38 -9.29
C VAL A 214 -3.35 -5.03 -8.81
N GLU A 215 -2.41 -4.99 -9.76
CA GLU A 215 -1.03 -4.58 -9.52
C GLU A 215 -0.91 -3.05 -9.44
N MET A 216 0.19 -2.53 -8.89
CA MET A 216 0.42 -1.07 -8.85
C MET A 216 0.50 -0.39 -10.20
N ILE A 217 0.95 -1.09 -11.24
CA ILE A 217 0.87 -0.58 -12.61
C ILE A 217 -0.60 -0.40 -13.03
N GLY A 218 -1.49 -1.33 -12.67
CA GLY A 218 -2.92 -1.23 -12.94
C GLY A 218 -3.58 -0.07 -12.20
N VAL A 219 -3.31 0.07 -10.90
CA VAL A 219 -3.87 1.19 -10.12
C VAL A 219 -3.35 2.53 -10.61
N GLN A 220 -2.05 2.66 -10.91
CA GLN A 220 -1.52 3.89 -11.47
C GLN A 220 -2.11 4.20 -12.85
N SER A 221 -2.40 3.17 -13.66
CA SER A 221 -3.08 3.33 -14.95
C SER A 221 -4.51 3.83 -14.78
N TYR A 222 -5.25 3.29 -13.81
CA TYR A 222 -6.57 3.81 -13.44
C TYR A 222 -6.51 5.28 -13.00
N MET A 223 -5.59 5.61 -12.09
CA MET A 223 -5.37 6.99 -11.65
C MET A 223 -5.08 7.92 -12.83
N TRP A 224 -4.23 7.49 -13.76
CA TRP A 224 -3.89 8.25 -14.94
C TRP A 224 -5.10 8.55 -15.83
N VAL A 225 -5.91 7.53 -16.14
CA VAL A 225 -7.15 7.68 -16.92
C VAL A 225 -8.11 8.63 -16.20
N VAL A 226 -8.39 8.40 -14.92
CA VAL A 226 -9.29 9.26 -14.12
C VAL A 226 -8.78 10.70 -14.05
N SER A 227 -7.47 10.89 -13.89
CA SER A 227 -6.87 12.22 -13.91
C SER A 227 -7.10 12.94 -15.24
N GLY A 228 -7.02 12.21 -16.36
CA GLY A 228 -7.35 12.72 -17.69
C GLY A 228 -8.82 13.12 -17.79
N LEU A 229 -9.73 12.26 -17.32
CA LEU A 229 -11.18 12.52 -17.32
C LEU A 229 -11.54 13.74 -16.46
N LEU A 230 -10.96 13.87 -15.27
CA LEU A 230 -11.12 15.04 -14.40
C LEU A 230 -10.62 16.31 -15.08
N ARG A 231 -9.46 16.25 -15.75
CA ARG A 231 -8.92 17.39 -16.49
C ARG A 231 -9.86 17.81 -17.62
N ASP A 232 -10.48 16.85 -18.29
CA ASP A 232 -11.35 17.07 -19.44
C ASP A 232 -12.81 17.36 -19.02
N GLY A 233 -13.12 17.43 -17.73
CA GLY A 233 -14.47 17.72 -17.21
C GLY A 233 -15.48 16.59 -17.47
N LYS A 234 -15.01 15.34 -17.59
CA LYS A 234 -15.81 14.15 -17.90
C LYS A 234 -16.24 13.35 -16.67
N VAL A 235 -15.82 13.77 -15.49
CA VAL A 235 -16.29 13.23 -14.22
C VAL A 235 -17.39 14.17 -13.73
N GLU A 236 -18.60 13.63 -13.61
CA GLU A 236 -19.73 14.38 -13.05
C GLU A 236 -19.45 14.67 -11.57
N ASP A 237 -19.91 15.83 -11.08
CA ASP A 237 -19.83 16.12 -9.65
C ASP A 237 -20.59 15.02 -8.90
N ALA A 238 -19.99 14.50 -7.81
CA ALA A 238 -20.62 13.46 -7.00
C ALA A 238 -22.04 13.91 -6.65
N PRO A 239 -23.08 13.12 -7.00
CA PRO A 239 -24.45 13.58 -6.88
C PRO A 239 -24.74 13.93 -5.42
N THR A 240 -25.11 15.18 -5.16
CA THR A 240 -25.69 15.57 -3.88
C THR A 240 -27.07 14.95 -3.78
N TYR A 241 -27.12 13.75 -3.21
CA TYR A 241 -28.29 13.01 -2.73
C TYR A 241 -29.49 12.92 -3.70
N GLU A 242 -29.63 11.80 -4.43
CA GLU A 242 -30.96 11.19 -4.66
C GLU A 242 -30.93 9.71 -5.12
N VAL A 243 -31.97 8.97 -4.70
CA VAL A 243 -32.30 7.53 -4.82
C VAL A 243 -31.15 6.55 -4.53
N VAL A 244 -31.06 6.10 -3.27
CA VAL A 244 -30.17 5.01 -2.87
C VAL A 244 -30.62 3.71 -3.53
N ASP A 245 -29.81 3.14 -4.42
CA ASP A 245 -29.94 1.75 -4.84
C ASP A 245 -29.66 0.83 -3.64
N TYR A 246 -30.73 0.49 -2.91
CA TYR A 246 -30.64 -0.37 -1.73
C TYR A 246 -30.13 -1.77 -2.05
N GLN A 247 -30.35 -2.28 -3.26
CA GLN A 247 -29.88 -3.61 -3.64
C GLN A 247 -28.38 -3.58 -3.92
N GLY A 248 -27.92 -2.57 -4.67
CA GLY A 248 -26.49 -2.32 -4.87
C GLY A 248 -25.76 -2.06 -3.55
N GLU A 249 -26.34 -1.26 -2.65
CA GLU A 249 -25.80 -0.98 -1.32
C GLU A 249 -25.74 -2.23 -0.44
N LEU A 250 -26.81 -3.05 -0.42
CA LEU A 250 -26.80 -4.33 0.31
C LEU A 250 -25.73 -5.27 -0.24
N GLY A 251 -25.59 -5.36 -1.57
CA GLY A 251 -24.55 -6.14 -2.21
C GLY A 251 -23.14 -5.65 -1.84
N ARG A 252 -22.92 -4.32 -1.78
CA ARG A 252 -21.66 -3.73 -1.31
C ARG A 252 -21.35 -4.12 0.13
N ARG A 253 -22.32 -4.02 1.05
CA ARG A 253 -22.14 -4.40 2.47
C ARG A 253 -21.82 -5.88 2.63
N GLN A 254 -22.49 -6.75 1.86
CA GLN A 254 -22.20 -8.18 1.89
C GLN A 254 -20.79 -8.49 1.39
N ARG A 255 -20.34 -7.83 0.32
CA ARG A 255 -18.96 -7.98 -0.19
C ARG A 255 -17.92 -7.48 0.81
N SER A 256 -18.13 -6.30 1.40
CA SER A 256 -17.24 -5.75 2.43
C SER A 256 -17.18 -6.66 3.67
N ALA A 257 -18.32 -7.19 4.12
CA ALA A 257 -18.37 -8.15 5.21
C ALA A 257 -17.61 -9.44 4.86
N ALA A 258 -17.79 -9.97 3.65
CA ALA A 258 -17.08 -11.17 3.19
C ALA A 258 -15.57 -10.94 3.09
N GLU A 259 -15.13 -9.75 2.66
CA GLU A 259 -13.72 -9.41 2.58
C GLU A 259 -13.08 -9.21 3.97
N ASN A 260 -13.78 -8.54 4.89
CA ASN A 260 -13.34 -8.43 6.28
C ASN A 260 -13.23 -9.81 6.94
N GLU A 261 -14.19 -10.71 6.67
CA GLU A 261 -14.17 -12.10 7.13
C GLU A 261 -12.97 -12.87 6.54
N ARG A 262 -12.71 -12.70 5.22
CA ARG A 262 -11.55 -13.29 4.55
C ARG A 262 -10.24 -12.83 5.19
N ILE A 263 -10.10 -11.53 5.44
CA ILE A 263 -8.93 -10.92 6.08
C ILE A 263 -8.75 -11.47 7.50
N GLY A 264 -9.81 -11.49 8.31
CA GLY A 264 -9.82 -12.02 9.67
C GLY A 264 -9.34 -13.47 9.72
N LEU A 265 -10.03 -14.35 8.98
CA LEU A 265 -9.72 -15.77 8.94
C LEU A 265 -8.30 -16.05 8.42
N LYS A 266 -7.82 -15.27 7.43
CA LYS A 266 -6.46 -15.40 6.92
C LYS A 266 -5.43 -15.04 7.99
N GLY A 267 -5.69 -14.01 8.79
CA GLY A 267 -4.86 -13.63 9.93
C GLY A 267 -4.85 -14.68 11.03
N GLU A 268 -6.01 -15.22 11.41
CA GLU A 268 -6.14 -16.31 12.38
C GLU A 268 -5.30 -17.53 11.98
N ARG A 269 -5.44 -17.99 10.73
CA ARG A 269 -4.67 -19.11 10.19
C ARG A 269 -3.17 -18.83 10.15
N HIS A 270 -2.78 -17.58 9.88
CA HIS A 270 -1.38 -17.18 9.92
C HIS A 270 -0.82 -17.28 11.34
N VAL A 271 -1.54 -16.76 12.34
CA VAL A 271 -1.16 -16.86 13.76
C VAL A 271 -1.07 -18.31 14.22
N GLU A 272 -2.04 -19.16 13.88
CA GLU A 272 -2.01 -20.60 14.18
C GLU A 272 -0.73 -21.25 13.62
N SER A 273 -0.37 -20.94 12.37
CA SER A 273 0.83 -21.48 11.73
C SER A 273 2.12 -21.03 12.42
N GLU A 274 2.24 -19.74 12.75
CA GLU A 274 3.43 -19.19 13.39
C GLU A 274 3.62 -19.71 14.82
N GLU A 275 2.53 -19.85 15.59
CA GLU A 275 2.60 -20.44 16.93
C GLU A 275 2.99 -21.93 16.89
N ARG A 276 2.48 -22.70 15.90
CA ARG A 276 2.94 -24.08 15.67
C ARG A 276 4.41 -24.16 15.32
N LYS A 277 4.92 -23.27 14.46
CA LYS A 277 6.35 -23.21 14.09
C LYS A 277 7.22 -22.88 15.31
N LYS A 278 6.81 -21.89 16.10
CA LYS A 278 7.48 -21.48 17.34
C LYS A 278 7.60 -22.64 18.34
N LEU A 279 6.53 -23.41 18.54
CA LEU A 279 6.55 -24.59 19.43
C LEU A 279 7.42 -25.73 18.87
N HIS A 280 7.37 -26.00 17.57
CA HIS A 280 8.27 -26.97 16.93
C HIS A 280 9.75 -26.56 17.08
N GLY A 281 10.08 -25.29 16.82
CA GLY A 281 11.43 -24.77 16.98
C GLY A 281 11.93 -24.83 18.43
N GLY A 282 11.01 -24.79 19.40
CA GLY A 282 11.29 -25.00 20.82
C GLY A 282 11.26 -26.46 21.29
N GLY A 283 11.17 -27.44 20.38
CA GLY A 283 11.19 -28.87 20.72
C GLY A 283 9.88 -29.41 21.33
N ARG A 284 8.78 -28.66 21.24
CA ARG A 284 7.46 -29.01 21.80
C ARG A 284 6.45 -29.36 20.72
N SER A 285 6.78 -30.33 19.86
CA SER A 285 5.87 -30.83 18.81
C SER A 285 4.57 -31.39 19.38
N ASP A 286 4.61 -31.89 20.63
CA ASP A 286 3.44 -32.34 21.39
C ASP A 286 2.44 -31.21 21.63
N LEU A 287 2.90 -29.99 21.92
CA LEU A 287 2.04 -28.81 22.09
C LEU A 287 1.65 -28.20 20.74
N ALA A 288 2.58 -28.18 19.77
CA ALA A 288 2.29 -27.65 18.44
C ALA A 288 1.09 -28.37 17.79
N SER A 289 0.96 -29.68 17.98
CA SER A 289 -0.19 -30.46 17.48
C SER A 289 -1.53 -30.08 18.13
N ARG A 290 -1.51 -29.39 19.26
CA ARG A 290 -2.70 -28.96 20.02
C ARG A 290 -3.11 -27.51 19.75
N VAL A 291 -2.27 -26.72 19.10
CA VAL A 291 -2.62 -25.35 18.66
C VAL A 291 -3.76 -25.44 17.65
N ARG A 292 -4.80 -24.63 17.82
CA ARG A 292 -6.00 -24.65 16.95
C ARG A 292 -6.76 -23.34 16.98
N LEU A 293 -7.47 -23.06 15.89
CA LEU A 293 -8.51 -22.02 15.85
C LEU A 293 -9.72 -22.45 16.68
N VAL A 294 -10.28 -21.50 17.43
CA VAL A 294 -11.50 -21.66 18.23
C VAL A 294 -12.49 -20.51 18.02
N SER A 295 -12.21 -19.58 17.11
CA SER A 295 -13.03 -18.42 16.74
C SER A 295 -14.49 -18.75 16.37
N THR A 296 -14.78 -19.99 15.97
CA THR A 296 -16.15 -20.49 15.75
C THR A 296 -16.99 -20.60 17.02
N ASP A 297 -16.39 -20.52 18.21
CA ASP A 297 -17.07 -20.45 19.50
C ASP A 297 -16.81 -19.08 20.16
N PRO A 298 -17.67 -18.08 19.88
CA PRO A 298 -17.52 -16.74 20.44
C PRO A 298 -17.57 -16.70 21.97
N SER A 299 -18.10 -17.73 22.64
CA SER A 299 -18.17 -17.78 24.10
C SER A 299 -16.80 -17.92 24.76
N LEU A 300 -15.76 -18.28 24.01
CA LEU A 300 -14.39 -18.35 24.54
C LEU A 300 -13.73 -16.97 24.64
N GLY A 301 -14.07 -16.03 23.74
CA GLY A 301 -13.54 -14.66 23.74
C GLY A 301 -12.08 -14.54 23.29
N TYR A 302 -11.62 -15.49 22.48
CA TYR A 302 -10.33 -15.47 21.78
C TYR A 302 -10.39 -16.37 20.54
N ASP A 303 -9.48 -16.18 19.59
CA ASP A 303 -9.53 -16.84 18.28
C ASP A 303 -8.64 -18.08 18.19
N VAL A 304 -7.50 -18.09 18.88
CA VAL A 304 -6.50 -19.17 18.80
C VAL A 304 -6.13 -19.67 20.19
N LEU A 305 -6.24 -20.99 20.40
CA LEU A 305 -5.64 -21.67 21.56
C LEU A 305 -4.19 -22.04 21.24
N SER A 306 -3.24 -21.51 22.00
CA SER A 306 -1.81 -21.79 21.89
C SER A 306 -1.19 -22.15 23.24
N PHE A 307 0.13 -22.32 23.29
CA PHE A 307 0.87 -22.73 24.48
C PHE A 307 2.24 -22.04 24.56
N ALA A 308 2.68 -21.75 25.77
CA ALA A 308 4.07 -21.43 26.08
C ALA A 308 4.93 -22.70 26.06
N ILE A 309 6.26 -22.55 25.94
CA ILE A 309 7.22 -23.66 25.95
C ILE A 309 7.13 -24.51 27.24
N ASN A 310 6.77 -23.89 28.36
CA ASN A 310 6.55 -24.57 29.64
C ASN A 310 5.21 -25.33 29.72
N GLY A 311 4.38 -25.30 28.68
CA GLY A 311 3.10 -25.98 28.61
C GLY A 311 1.90 -25.21 29.13
N LYS A 312 2.07 -23.97 29.61
CA LYS A 312 0.94 -23.11 30.01
C LYS A 312 0.16 -22.67 28.76
N GLU A 313 -1.16 -22.71 28.82
CA GLU A 313 -2.02 -22.22 27.73
C GLU A 313 -1.82 -20.72 27.50
N ILE A 314 -2.05 -20.31 26.26
CA ILE A 314 -2.10 -18.92 25.81
C ILE A 314 -3.37 -18.79 24.97
N HIS A 315 -4.20 -17.80 25.29
CA HIS A 315 -5.43 -17.51 24.58
C HIS A 315 -5.19 -16.27 23.73
N VAL A 316 -5.22 -16.40 22.40
CA VAL A 316 -4.82 -15.32 21.50
C VAL A 316 -6.03 -14.78 20.76
N GLU A 317 -6.30 -13.50 20.96
CA GLU A 317 -7.17 -12.67 20.13
C GLU A 317 -6.36 -12.11 18.95
N VAL A 318 -6.90 -12.19 17.74
CA VAL A 318 -6.21 -11.80 16.51
C VAL A 318 -6.90 -10.60 15.87
N LYS A 319 -6.17 -9.50 15.70
CA LYS A 319 -6.66 -8.32 14.94
C LYS A 319 -5.84 -8.16 13.67
N THR A 320 -6.51 -8.28 12.53
CA THR A 320 -5.83 -8.38 11.23
C THR A 320 -6.16 -7.20 10.33
N THR A 321 -5.15 -6.71 9.61
CA THR A 321 -5.28 -5.64 8.61
C THR A 321 -4.41 -5.93 7.39
N THR A 322 -4.83 -5.44 6.22
CA THR A 322 -4.01 -5.42 5.00
C THR A 322 -3.00 -4.27 5.01
N ARG A 323 -3.17 -3.28 5.90
CA ARG A 323 -2.33 -2.10 6.02
C ARG A 323 -0.99 -2.40 6.69
N SER A 324 0.00 -1.56 6.39
CA SER A 324 1.28 -1.56 7.12
C SER A 324 1.12 -1.07 8.55
N ARG A 325 2.05 -1.47 9.44
CA ARG A 325 2.05 -1.04 10.86
C ARG A 325 2.05 0.48 11.05
N VAL A 326 2.63 1.23 10.11
CA VAL A 326 2.70 2.70 10.15
C VAL A 326 1.39 3.34 9.68
N ALA A 327 0.66 2.67 8.78
CA ALA A 327 -0.58 3.19 8.18
C ALA A 327 -1.85 2.74 8.91
N ASP A 328 -1.75 1.74 9.79
CA ASP A 328 -2.88 1.22 10.56
C ASP A 328 -3.05 2.01 11.86
N ALA A 329 -4.20 2.66 12.02
CA ALA A 329 -4.50 3.60 13.09
C ALA A 329 -4.93 2.94 14.42
N GLY A 330 -4.97 1.61 14.47
CA GLY A 330 -5.40 0.83 15.64
C GLY A 330 -6.47 -0.18 15.28
N PHE A 331 -7.05 -0.80 16.30
CA PHE A 331 -8.09 -1.82 16.18
C PHE A 331 -9.09 -1.68 17.32
N TYR A 332 -10.27 -2.27 17.15
CA TYR A 332 -11.31 -2.27 18.17
C TYR A 332 -11.32 -3.58 18.94
N LEU A 333 -11.63 -3.49 20.24
CA LEU A 333 -12.02 -4.63 21.07
C LEU A 333 -13.51 -4.58 21.32
N THR A 334 -14.18 -5.73 21.28
CA THR A 334 -15.56 -5.82 21.74
C THR A 334 -15.63 -5.71 23.27
N SER A 335 -16.79 -5.33 23.82
CA SER A 335 -16.98 -5.32 25.27
C SER A 335 -16.77 -6.70 25.90
N TYR A 336 -17.05 -7.76 25.13
CA TYR A 336 -16.84 -9.13 25.56
C TYR A 336 -15.34 -9.47 25.63
N GLU A 337 -14.58 -9.21 24.57
CA GLU A 337 -13.11 -9.37 24.55
C GLU A 337 -12.45 -8.59 25.68
N MET A 338 -12.86 -7.34 25.93
CA MET A 338 -12.33 -6.57 27.06
C MET A 338 -12.60 -7.25 28.41
N SER A 339 -13.80 -7.81 28.59
CA SER A 339 -14.16 -8.49 29.84
C SER A 339 -13.37 -9.78 30.07
N VAL A 340 -13.12 -10.54 28.99
CA VAL A 340 -12.31 -11.77 29.04
C VAL A 340 -10.85 -11.41 29.32
N ALA A 341 -10.29 -10.46 28.58
CA ALA A 341 -8.92 -9.97 28.77
C ALA A 341 -8.67 -9.42 30.19
N ALA A 342 -9.69 -8.83 30.84
CA ALA A 342 -9.58 -8.30 32.19
C ALA A 342 -9.55 -9.39 33.29
N ILE A 343 -9.96 -10.63 32.98
CA ILE A 343 -10.04 -11.73 33.95
C ILE A 343 -8.95 -12.78 33.66
N ASP A 344 -8.67 -13.02 32.38
CA ASP A 344 -7.71 -14.03 31.95
C ASP A 344 -6.31 -13.44 31.71
N SER A 345 -5.42 -13.66 32.68
CA SER A 345 -4.00 -13.29 32.57
C SER A 345 -3.23 -13.97 31.43
N LEU A 346 -3.78 -15.03 30.82
CA LEU A 346 -3.20 -15.75 29.68
C LEU A 346 -3.71 -15.26 28.33
N TRP A 347 -4.71 -14.39 28.34
CA TRP A 347 -5.23 -13.74 27.15
C TRP A 347 -4.21 -12.75 26.59
N ARG A 348 -4.00 -12.75 25.27
CA ARG A 348 -3.05 -11.90 24.58
C ARG A 348 -3.64 -11.43 23.27
N ILE A 349 -3.31 -10.21 22.85
CA ILE A 349 -3.70 -9.71 21.54
C ILE A 349 -2.52 -9.70 20.57
N TYR A 350 -2.73 -10.33 19.42
CA TYR A 350 -1.80 -10.38 18.32
C TYR A 350 -2.36 -9.51 17.19
N ARG A 351 -1.65 -8.43 16.85
CA ARG A 351 -1.97 -7.58 15.71
C ARG A 351 -1.21 -8.06 14.48
N VAL A 352 -1.93 -8.42 13.42
CA VAL A 352 -1.38 -8.91 12.15
C VAL A 352 -1.51 -7.82 11.09
N CYS A 353 -0.38 -7.34 10.57
CA CYS A 353 -0.32 -6.33 9.51
C CYS A 353 0.10 -6.95 8.17
N GLU A 354 -0.25 -6.30 7.05
CA GLU A 354 0.16 -6.67 5.68
C GLU A 354 -0.18 -8.13 5.29
N ILE A 355 -1.34 -8.63 5.70
CA ILE A 355 -1.73 -10.05 5.58
C ILE A 355 -1.74 -10.61 4.14
N ASP A 356 -1.86 -9.77 3.12
CA ASP A 356 -1.86 -10.18 1.70
C ASP A 356 -0.51 -10.07 1.00
N VAL A 357 0.53 -9.53 1.67
CA VAL A 357 1.85 -9.31 1.07
C VAL A 357 2.93 -10.07 1.84
N GLU A 358 3.34 -9.54 2.98
CA GLU A 358 4.36 -10.11 3.86
C GLU A 358 3.89 -9.91 5.30
N PRO A 359 3.10 -10.87 5.82
CA PRO A 359 2.43 -10.69 7.10
C PRO A 359 3.42 -10.50 8.25
N SER A 360 3.11 -9.59 9.17
CA SER A 360 3.88 -9.42 10.40
C SER A 360 2.98 -9.43 11.63
N ILE A 361 3.41 -10.18 12.65
CA ILE A 361 2.69 -10.30 13.94
C ILE A 361 3.35 -9.38 14.97
N GLN A 362 2.54 -8.56 15.63
CA GLN A 362 2.91 -7.79 16.81
C GLN A 362 2.14 -8.34 18.02
N ASP A 363 2.84 -9.03 18.92
CA ASP A 363 2.32 -9.47 20.22
C ASP A 363 2.30 -8.27 21.18
N LEU A 364 1.12 -7.82 21.60
CA LEU A 364 0.94 -6.74 22.56
C LEU A 364 0.67 -7.27 23.98
N GLY A 365 0.74 -8.59 24.18
CA GLY A 365 0.39 -9.23 25.44
C GLY A 365 -1.06 -8.97 25.85
N ASN A 366 -1.31 -9.04 27.16
CA ASN A 366 -2.58 -8.60 27.72
C ASN A 366 -2.55 -7.08 27.92
N ILE A 367 -2.85 -6.33 26.85
CA ILE A 367 -2.81 -4.85 26.86
C ILE A 367 -3.84 -4.22 27.82
N VAL A 368 -4.89 -4.97 28.18
CA VAL A 368 -5.94 -4.55 29.13
C VAL A 368 -5.41 -4.58 30.56
N MET A 369 -4.69 -5.64 30.94
CA MET A 369 -4.07 -5.75 32.27
C MET A 369 -2.73 -5.00 32.37
N ASN A 370 -1.97 -4.93 31.28
CA ASN A 370 -0.61 -4.37 31.24
C ASN A 370 -0.50 -3.37 30.07
N PRO A 371 -0.75 -2.08 30.32
CA PRO A 371 -0.66 -1.06 29.27
C PRO A 371 0.70 -1.06 28.56
N VAL A 372 0.67 -0.97 27.23
CA VAL A 372 1.86 -0.98 26.38
C VAL A 372 2.20 0.46 25.98
N VAL A 373 3.47 0.84 26.09
CA VAL A 373 3.94 2.18 25.68
C VAL A 373 3.58 2.43 24.20
N GLY A 374 2.95 3.58 23.94
CA GLY A 374 2.50 3.96 22.60
C GLY A 374 1.07 3.50 22.26
N TRP A 375 0.36 2.86 23.17
CA TRP A 375 -1.04 2.47 23.01
C TRP A 375 -1.93 3.11 24.08
N THR A 376 -3.11 3.55 23.66
CA THR A 376 -4.20 4.02 24.54
C THR A 376 -5.47 3.22 24.23
N ILE A 377 -6.25 2.94 25.28
CA ILE A 377 -7.57 2.31 25.15
C ILE A 377 -8.60 3.35 25.57
N GLU A 378 -9.51 3.71 24.66
CA GLU A 378 -10.54 4.72 24.89
C GLU A 378 -11.93 4.13 24.59
N PRO A 379 -12.97 4.42 25.40
CA PRO A 379 -14.34 4.02 25.08
C PRO A 379 -14.82 4.65 23.78
N SER A 380 -15.45 3.87 22.90
CA SER A 380 -15.91 4.34 21.58
C SER A 380 -17.43 4.30 21.37
N THR A 381 -18.22 3.69 22.27
CA THR A 381 -19.66 3.45 22.04
C THR A 381 -20.56 3.89 23.19
N TRP A 382 -21.78 4.29 22.84
CA TRP A 382 -22.84 4.69 23.76
C TRP A 382 -23.99 3.67 23.69
N ARG A 383 -24.45 3.17 24.84
CA ARG A 383 -25.62 2.29 24.92
C ARG A 383 -26.83 3.08 25.43
N ILE A 384 -27.90 3.09 24.63
CA ILE A 384 -29.22 3.57 25.05
C ILE A 384 -30.12 2.34 25.16
N SER A 385 -30.79 2.17 26.29
CA SER A 385 -31.78 1.11 26.51
C SER A 385 -33.09 1.72 27.02
N PRO A 386 -34.26 1.12 26.69
CA PRO A 386 -35.52 1.49 27.31
C PRO A 386 -35.41 1.41 28.84
N ALA A 387 -36.06 2.33 29.56
CA ALA A 387 -36.19 2.22 31.01
C ALA A 387 -36.93 0.91 31.33
N GLN A 388 -36.38 0.10 32.24
CA GLN A 388 -37.14 -1.02 32.80
C GLN A 388 -38.14 -0.43 33.80
N ASP A 389 -39.44 -0.49 33.47
CA ASP A 389 -40.47 -0.24 34.46
C ASP A 389 -40.39 -1.33 35.53
N SER A 390 -39.89 -0.95 36.71
CA SER A 390 -40.03 -1.75 37.91
C SER A 390 -41.50 -1.72 38.35
N HIS A 391 -42.30 -2.61 37.79
CA HIS A 391 -43.55 -2.99 38.43
C HIS A 391 -43.22 -3.68 39.76
N VAL A 392 -43.19 -2.87 40.82
CA VAL A 392 -43.35 -3.30 42.19
C VAL A 392 -44.73 -3.94 42.28
N ALA A 393 -44.76 -5.25 42.45
CA ALA A 393 -45.92 -5.93 43.00
C ALA A 393 -46.10 -5.46 44.45
N GLY A 394 -47.26 -4.87 44.72
CA GLY A 394 -47.70 -4.40 46.03
C GLY A 394 -49.10 -3.84 45.93
#